data_AF-A0A3C0GJJ0-F1
#
_entry.id   AF-A0A3C0GJJ0-F1
#
_cell.length_a   1.000
_cell.length_b   1.000
_cell.length_c   1.000
_cell.angle_alpha   90.00
_cell.angle_beta   90.00
_cell.angle_gamma   90.00
#
_symmetry.space_group_name_H-M   'P 1'
#
loop_
_entity.id
_entity.type
_entity.pdbx_description
1 polymer ?
#
loop_
_entity_poly.entity_id
_entity_poly.type
_entity_poly.pdbx_seq_one_letter_code
_entity_poly.pdbx_strand_id
1 'polypeptide(L)' 'MEKEMKRVMIVDAYNQFIRGYIVDPSKNPNGQPIGGMRTFINILNKITREVKPDMVVVVWDGKGGSQKRRAMNKNYKAGR' A
#
# COMPACT_ATOMS: atom_id res chain seq x y z
N MET A 1 -13.31 34.82 -2.88
CA MET A 1 -13.15 33.51 -3.54
C MET A 1 -12.92 32.47 -2.46
N GLU A 2 -13.76 31.45 -2.41
CA GLU A 2 -13.62 30.36 -1.45
C GLU A 2 -12.36 29.54 -1.81
N LYS A 3 -11.53 29.23 -0.81
CA LYS A 3 -10.30 28.48 -1.03
C LYS A 3 -10.66 27.01 -1.26
N GLU A 4 -10.37 26.50 -2.45
CA GLU A 4 -10.56 25.08 -2.76
C GLU A 4 -9.75 24.22 -1.77
N MET A 5 -10.42 23.27 -1.11
CA MET A 5 -9.78 22.37 -0.15
C MET A 5 -8.98 21.30 -0.90
N LYS A 6 -7.65 21.37 -0.78
CA LYS A 6 -6.76 20.36 -1.36
C LYS A 6 -6.98 18.99 -0.73
N ARG A 7 -7.04 17.95 -1.56
CA ARG A 7 -7.29 16.56 -1.21
C ARG A 7 -5.97 15.77 -1.19
N VAL A 8 -5.70 15.09 -0.08
CA VAL A 8 -4.54 14.18 0.04
C VAL A 8 -5.05 12.75 0.14
N MET A 9 -4.54 11.88 -0.73
CA MET A 9 -4.80 10.44 -0.68
C MET A 9 -3.60 9.71 -0.08
N ILE A 10 -3.84 8.94 0.99
CA ILE A 10 -2.81 8.15 1.68
C ILE A 10 -3.03 6.68 1.36
N VAL A 11 -1.97 6.01 0.90
CA VAL A 11 -1.98 4.61 0.48
C VAL A 11 -1.11 3.78 1.41
N ASP A 12 -1.66 2.73 2.02
CA ASP A 12 -0.88 1.68 2.67
C ASP A 12 -0.28 0.76 1.61
N ALA A 13 1.01 0.95 1.36
CA ALA A 13 1.67 0.35 0.22
C ALA A 13 1.86 -1.16 0.38
N TYR A 14 2.23 -1.62 1.58
CA TYR A 14 2.48 -3.03 1.84
C TYR A 14 1.19 -3.83 1.78
N ASN A 15 0.10 -3.31 2.34
CA ASN A 15 -1.21 -3.97 2.29
C ASN A 15 -1.73 -4.10 0.85
N GLN A 16 -1.60 -3.05 0.05
CA GLN A 16 -2.04 -3.07 -1.35
C GLN A 16 -1.18 -4.02 -2.20
N PHE A 17 0.14 -3.99 -2.02
CA PHE A 17 1.06 -4.85 -2.76
C PHE A 17 0.82 -6.33 -2.48
N ILE A 18 0.70 -6.72 -1.21
CA ILE A 18 0.58 -8.14 -0.85
C ILE A 18 -0.75 -8.74 -1.34
N ARG A 19 -1.83 -7.94 -1.34
CA ARG A 19 -3.11 -8.35 -1.95
C ARG A 19 -2.94 -8.68 -3.42
N GLY A 20 -2.26 -7.81 -4.16
CA GLY A 20 -1.94 -8.04 -5.57
C GLY A 20 -1.05 -9.25 -5.79
N TYR A 21 -0.04 -9.43 -4.95
CA TYR A 21 0.92 -10.52 -5.04
C TYR A 21 0.26 -11.89 -4.86
N ILE A 22 -0.74 -12.00 -3.99
CA ILE A 22 -1.46 -13.26 -3.71
C ILE A 22 -2.42 -13.62 -4.85
N VAL A 23 -3.12 -12.64 -5.44
CA VAL A 23 -4.25 -12.91 -6.34
C VAL A 23 -3.91 -12.87 -7.84
N ASP A 24 -2.87 -12.13 -8.23
CA ASP A 24 -2.51 -11.96 -9.64
C ASP A 24 -1.38 -12.95 -10.03
N PRO A 25 -1.66 -13.97 -10.87
CA PRO A 25 -0.69 -15.00 -11.23
C PRO A 25 0.35 -14.52 -12.26
N SER A 26 0.34 -13.24 -12.63
CA SER A 26 1.24 -12.68 -13.65
C SER A 26 2.71 -12.90 -13.32
N LYS A 27 3.47 -13.29 -14.35
CA LYS A 27 4.92 -13.47 -14.29
C LYS A 27 5.59 -12.62 -15.37
N ASN A 28 6.85 -12.24 -15.13
CA ASN A 28 7.69 -11.65 -16.16
C ASN A 28 8.20 -12.74 -17.13
N PRO A 29 8.90 -12.39 -18.22
CA PRO A 29 9.44 -13.37 -19.17
C PRO A 29 10.40 -14.40 -18.56
N ASN A 30 11.03 -14.06 -17.43
CA ASN A 30 11.92 -14.95 -16.66
C ASN A 30 11.16 -15.83 -15.67
N GLY A 31 9.82 -15.81 -15.68
CA GLY A 31 8.97 -16.61 -14.80
C GLY A 31 8.82 -16.07 -13.37
N GLN A 32 9.38 -14.90 -13.06
CA GLN A 32 9.29 -14.30 -11.72
C GLN A 32 7.90 -13.69 -11.51
N PRO A 33 7.25 -13.92 -10.35
CA PRO A 33 5.93 -13.38 -10.06
C PRO A 33 5.97 -11.85 -9.97
N ILE A 34 5.09 -11.17 -10.71
CA ILE A 34 4.98 -9.70 -10.76
C ILE A 34 3.59 -9.19 -10.39
N GLY A 35 2.69 -10.08 -9.95
CA GLY A 35 1.30 -9.74 -9.63
C GLY A 35 1.15 -8.60 -8.61
N GLY A 36 2.04 -8.54 -7.62
CA GLY A 36 2.08 -7.46 -6.63
C GLY A 36 2.26 -6.08 -7.27
N MET A 37 3.25 -5.94 -8.16
CA MET A 37 3.52 -4.66 -8.84
C MET A 37 2.41 -4.29 -9.83
N ARG A 38 1.98 -5.25 -10.65
CA ARG A 38 0.96 -5.02 -11.68
C ARG A 38 -0.36 -4.57 -11.05
N THR A 39 -0.83 -5.31 -10.04
CA THR A 39 -2.07 -4.98 -9.34
C THR A 39 -1.94 -3.70 -8.53
N PHE A 40 -0.78 -3.44 -7.89
CA PHE A 40 -0.55 -2.20 -7.16
C PHE A 40 -0.76 -0.95 -8.03
N ILE A 41 -0.16 -0.94 -9.23
CA ILE A 41 -0.29 0.17 -10.19
C ILE A 41 -1.74 0.29 -10.69
N ASN A 42 -2.40 -0.82 -11.00
CA ASN A 42 -3.80 -0.81 -11.47
C ASN A 42 -4.76 -0.22 -10.42
N ILE A 43 -4.62 -0.64 -9.16
CA ILE A 43 -5.42 -0.10 -8.06
C ILE A 43 -5.11 1.39 -7.87
N LEU A 44 -3.84 1.78 -7.87
CA LEU A 44 -3.45 3.18 -7.71
C LEU A 44 -4.02 4.06 -8.82
N ASN A 45 -3.97 3.60 -10.08
CA ASN A 45 -4.54 4.30 -11.23
C ASN A 45 -6.06 4.45 -11.11
N LYS A 46 -6.76 3.38 -10.72
CA LYS A 46 -8.22 3.42 -10.52
C LYS A 46 -8.60 4.42 -9.43
N ILE A 47 -8.01 4.30 -8.24
CA ILE A 47 -8.38 5.13 -7.09
C ILE A 47 -8.00 6.61 -7.35
N THR A 48 -6.87 6.88 -8.00
CA THR A 48 -6.49 8.27 -8.34
C THR A 48 -7.53 8.94 -9.26
N ARG A 49 -8.10 8.20 -10.23
CA ARG A 49 -9.15 8.72 -11.12
C ARG A 49 -10.48 8.97 -10.39
N GLU A 50 -10.80 8.13 -9.41
CA GLU A 50 -12.03 8.24 -8.61
C GLU A 50 -11.92 9.35 -7.55
N VAL A 51 -10.83 9.37 -6.79
CA VAL A 51 -10.61 10.30 -5.67
C VAL A 51 -10.22 11.70 -6.14
N LYS A 52 -9.59 11.81 -7.31
CA LYS A 52 -9.01 13.04 -7.87
C LYS A 52 -8.22 13.84 -6.82
N PRO A 53 -7.18 13.25 -6.21
CA PRO A 53 -6.40 13.93 -5.18
C PRO A 53 -5.42 14.95 -5.80
N ASP A 54 -5.14 16.02 -5.06
CA ASP A 54 -4.06 16.97 -5.37
C ASP A 54 -2.68 16.40 -5.01
N MET A 55 -2.65 15.46 -4.06
CA MET A 55 -1.42 14.81 -3.59
C MET A 55 -1.68 13.36 -3.24
N VAL A 56 -0.77 12.49 -3.67
CA VAL A 56 -0.76 11.07 -3.33
C VAL A 56 0.46 10.77 -2.46
N VAL A 57 0.22 10.16 -1.30
CA VAL A 57 1.26 9.74 -0.35
C VAL A 57 1.23 8.23 -0.25
N VAL A 58 2.29 7.59 -0.71
CA VAL A 58 2.47 6.13 -0.63
C VAL A 58 3.33 5.80 0.59
N VAL A 59 2.73 5.15 1.58
CA VAL A 59 3.37 4.88 2.88
C VAL A 59 3.77 3.42 2.95
N TRP A 60 5.06 3.17 3.17
CA TRP A 60 5.61 1.85 3.41
C TRP A 60 5.85 1.62 4.90
N ASP A 61 5.76 0.36 5.33
CA ASP A 61 6.13 -0.03 6.68
C ASP A 61 7.62 0.26 6.93
N GLY A 62 7.89 1.19 7.84
CA GLY A 62 9.25 1.54 8.25
C GLY A 62 9.89 0.47 9.13
N LYS A 63 11.21 0.33 8.99
CA LYS A 63 12.02 -0.54 9.87
C LYS A 63 11.79 -0.16 11.34
N GLY A 64 11.46 -1.14 12.17
CA GLY A 64 11.29 -0.95 13.61
C GLY A 64 9.91 -0.43 14.06
N GLY A 65 8.95 -0.22 13.15
CA GLY A 65 7.62 0.31 13.49
C GLY A 65 6.82 -0.53 14.50
N SER A 66 7.14 -1.81 14.67
CA SER A 66 6.49 -2.70 15.65
C SER A 66 7.23 -2.79 16.98
N GLN A 67 8.49 -2.36 17.09
CA GLN A 67 9.32 -2.57 18.28
C GLN A 67 8.77 -1.86 19.51
N LYS A 68 8.37 -0.59 19.38
CA LYS A 68 7.74 0.16 20.48
C LYS A 68 6.47 -0.53 20.99
N ARG A 69 5.65 -1.09 20.08
CA ARG A 69 4.41 -1.81 20.43
C ARG A 69 4.67 -3.19 21.04
N ARG A 70 5.68 -3.92 20.56
CA ARG A 70 6.12 -5.21 21.15
C ARG A 70 6.76 -5.04 22.53
N ALA A 71 7.45 -3.93 22.78
CA ALA A 71 7.99 -3.60 24.10
C ALA A 71 6.88 -3.37 25.14
N MET A 72 5.78 -2.69 24.75
CA MET A 72 4.62 -2.46 25.62
C MET A 72 3.71 -3.68 25.78
N ASN A 73 3.61 -4.51 24.74
CA ASN A 73 2.79 -5.73 24.76
C ASN A 73 3.53 -6.87 24.04
N LYS A 74 4.06 -7.82 24.82
CA LYS A 74 4.79 -8.98 24.29
C LYS A 74 3.97 -9.87 23.37
N ASN A 75 2.63 -9.86 23.50
CA ASN A 75 1.72 -10.65 22.66
C ASN A 75 1.29 -9.90 21.38
N TYR A 76 1.79 -8.69 21.13
CA TYR A 76 1.41 -7.90 19.96
C TYR A 76 1.84 -8.59 18.66
N LYS A 77 0.84 -8.99 17.85
CA LYS A 77 0.99 -9.77 16.61
C LYS A 77 1.65 -11.15 16.80
N ALA A 78 1.47 -11.82 17.94
CA ALA A 78 2.09 -13.14 18.21
C ALA A 78 1.73 -14.25 17.20
N GLY A 79 0.61 -14.12 16.47
CA GLY A 79 0.19 -15.07 15.42
C GLY A 79 0.47 -14.62 13.98
N ARG A 80 1.30 -13.57 13.79
CA ARG A 80 1.66 -13.03 12.47
C ARG A 80 3.13 -12.67 12.37
#